data_AF-A0A3B3V339-F1
#
_entry.id   AF-A0A3B3V339-F1
#
_cell.length_a   1.000
_cell.length_b   1.000
_cell.length_c   1.000
_cell.angle_alpha   90.00
_cell.angle_beta   90.00
_cell.angle_gamma   90.00
#
_symmetry.space_group_name_H-M   'P 1'
#
loop_
_entity.id
_entity.type
_entity.pdbx_description
1 polymer ?
#
loop_
_entity_poly.entity_id
_entity_poly.type
_entity_poly.pdbx_seq_one_letter_code
_entity_poly.pdbx_strand_id
1 'polypeptide(L)'
;MRSGVRDIYEELWQNNTDVAQQTLTVPFLQHMQRGDLQADDYVAFMMQDVLYLLTVTDLLGNMSRRPLPNDLKTFMQDRYQSYQSFSNYILDRFKLKAPLDIRPIPALERYLLDYRTIMDKEKPIFFAVSLLPCSRLWIWIANSLEESYCNAYFVWKKGNMHGNPEKHYKVLLNNNLKTPNQIKRANQIFRQQMQNEQNFFAASLVE
;
A
#
# COMPACT_ATOMS: atom_id res chain seq x y z
N MET A 1 -3.01 10.67 -36.09
CA MET A 1 -2.48 10.23 -34.78
C MET A 1 -3.64 9.68 -33.97
N ARG A 2 -3.71 8.36 -33.73
CA ARG A 2 -4.72 7.80 -32.81
C ARG A 2 -4.35 8.26 -31.41
N SER A 3 -5.18 9.09 -30.78
CA SER A 3 -5.03 9.40 -29.36
C SER A 3 -5.25 8.10 -28.58
N GLY A 4 -4.16 7.42 -28.21
CA GLY A 4 -4.24 6.30 -27.29
C GLY A 4 -4.95 6.78 -26.03
N VAL A 5 -5.95 6.02 -25.56
CA VAL A 5 -6.62 6.30 -24.29
C VAL A 5 -5.52 6.39 -23.23
N ARG A 6 -5.43 7.55 -22.56
CA ARG A 6 -4.42 7.80 -21.53
C ARG A 6 -4.57 6.76 -20.42
N ASP A 7 -3.46 6.10 -20.10
CA ASP A 7 -3.41 5.06 -19.08
C ASP A 7 -2.94 5.66 -17.76
N ILE A 8 -3.89 6.15 -16.96
CA ILE A 8 -3.62 6.88 -15.72
C ILE A 8 -2.98 5.96 -14.69
N TYR A 9 -3.35 4.68 -14.67
CA TYR A 9 -2.75 3.68 -13.80
C TYR A 9 -1.24 3.52 -14.04
N GLU A 10 -0.82 3.48 -15.31
CA GLU A 10 0.61 3.43 -15.66
C GLU A 10 1.30 4.78 -15.49
N GLU A 11 0.65 5.89 -15.86
CA GLU A 11 1.21 7.25 -15.71
C GLU A 11 1.55 7.56 -14.24
N LEU A 12 0.66 7.22 -13.29
CA LEU A 12 0.92 7.41 -11.86
C LEU A 12 2.14 6.62 -11.37
N TRP A 13 2.33 5.38 -11.84
CA TRP A 13 3.49 4.59 -11.47
C TRP A 13 4.77 5.11 -12.09
N GLN A 14 4.77 5.34 -13.41
CA GLN A 14 5.94 5.81 -14.16
C GLN A 14 6.49 7.14 -13.61
N ASN A 15 5.59 8.04 -13.20
CA ASN A 15 5.96 9.33 -12.61
C ASN A 15 6.57 9.24 -11.20
N ASN A 16 6.52 8.07 -10.56
CA ASN A 16 6.94 7.88 -9.16
C ASN A 16 7.84 6.65 -8.97
N THR A 17 8.42 6.12 -10.06
CA THR A 17 9.39 5.02 -10.00
C THR A 17 10.66 5.38 -9.25
N ASP A 18 11.01 6.67 -9.21
CA ASP A 18 12.13 7.20 -8.42
C ASP A 18 11.98 6.85 -6.93
N VAL A 19 10.77 6.99 -6.37
CA VAL A 19 10.49 6.65 -4.96
C VAL A 19 10.55 5.14 -4.74
N ALA A 20 10.09 4.35 -5.70
CA ALA A 20 10.20 2.88 -5.63
C ALA A 20 11.67 2.43 -5.59
N GLN A 21 12.50 3.00 -6.46
CA GLN A 21 13.95 2.74 -6.48
C GLN A 21 14.63 3.16 -5.18
N GLN A 22 14.31 4.34 -4.65
CA GLN A 22 14.81 4.80 -3.35
C GLN A 22 14.35 3.90 -2.20
N THR A 23 13.15 3.33 -2.29
CA THR A 23 12.64 2.39 -1.27
C THR A 23 13.52 1.16 -1.21
N LEU A 24 13.91 0.57 -2.35
CA LEU A 24 14.77 -0.61 -2.35
C LEU A 24 16.10 -0.39 -1.62
N THR A 25 16.65 0.82 -1.65
CA THR A 25 17.96 1.10 -1.07
C THR A 25 17.93 1.36 0.43
N VAL A 26 16.76 1.32 1.08
CA VAL A 26 16.68 1.56 2.54
C VAL A 26 17.34 0.41 3.30
N PRO A 27 18.03 0.69 4.43
CA PRO A 27 18.77 -0.32 5.19
C PRO A 27 17.95 -1.56 5.53
N PHE A 28 16.70 -1.39 5.98
CA PHE A 28 15.81 -2.49 6.31
C PHE A 28 15.68 -3.51 5.17
N LEU A 29 15.37 -3.07 3.94
CA LEU A 29 15.23 -3.96 2.79
C LEU A 29 16.57 -4.55 2.32
N GLN A 30 17.66 -3.79 2.45
CA GLN A 30 19.00 -4.30 2.12
C GLN A 30 19.43 -5.43 3.07
N HIS A 31 19.12 -5.29 4.36
CA HIS A 31 19.37 -6.33 5.36
C HIS A 31 18.42 -7.54 5.19
N MET A 32 17.15 -7.32 4.84
CA MET A 32 16.24 -8.42 4.45
C MET A 32 16.81 -9.20 3.26
N GLN A 33 17.28 -8.51 2.22
CA GLN A 33 17.83 -9.14 1.03
C GLN A 33 19.10 -9.97 1.31
N ARG A 34 19.98 -9.47 2.18
CA ARG A 34 21.18 -10.21 2.62
C ARG A 34 20.84 -11.38 3.57
N GLY A 35 19.68 -11.32 4.21
CA GLY A 35 19.26 -12.33 5.19
C GLY A 35 19.87 -12.11 6.58
N ASP A 36 20.40 -10.92 6.84
CA ASP A 36 21.10 -10.54 8.07
C ASP A 36 20.35 -9.48 8.90
N LEU A 37 19.15 -9.05 8.47
CA LEU A 37 18.24 -8.28 9.32
C LEU A 37 18.02 -9.04 10.63
N GLN A 38 18.01 -8.33 11.76
CA GLN A 38 17.74 -8.97 13.04
C GLN A 38 16.27 -9.37 13.16
N ALA A 39 16.01 -10.49 13.84
CA ALA A 39 14.67 -11.05 13.92
C ALA A 39 13.71 -10.16 14.73
N ASP A 40 14.21 -9.44 15.71
CA ASP A 40 13.46 -8.45 16.50
C ASP A 40 13.03 -7.25 15.65
N ASP A 41 13.91 -6.71 14.79
CA ASP A 41 13.57 -5.65 13.82
C ASP A 41 12.47 -6.11 12.86
N TYR A 42 12.59 -7.32 12.33
CA TYR A 42 11.57 -7.89 11.45
C TYR A 42 10.22 -8.07 12.16
N VAL A 43 10.22 -8.58 13.40
CA VAL A 43 8.99 -8.73 14.19
C VAL A 43 8.38 -7.37 14.52
N ALA A 44 9.20 -6.37 14.88
CA ALA A 44 8.73 -5.01 15.13
C ALA A 44 8.05 -4.41 13.89
N PHE A 45 8.68 -4.54 12.71
CA PHE A 45 8.07 -4.17 11.42
C PHE A 45 6.73 -4.88 11.20
N MET A 46 6.68 -6.21 11.37
CA MET A 46 5.45 -6.98 11.16
C MET A 46 4.31 -6.53 12.09
N MET A 47 4.60 -6.19 13.35
CA MET A 47 3.57 -5.66 14.26
C MET A 47 3.00 -4.32 13.77
N GLN A 48 3.84 -3.43 13.24
CA GLN A 48 3.40 -2.17 12.65
C GLN A 48 2.57 -2.40 11.38
N ASP A 49 2.96 -3.35 10.53
CA ASP A 49 2.23 -3.72 9.31
C ASP A 49 0.85 -4.34 9.61
N VAL A 50 0.75 -5.15 10.68
CA VAL A 50 -0.54 -5.65 11.15
C VAL A 50 -1.43 -4.48 11.62
N LEU A 51 -0.89 -3.53 12.39
CA LEU A 51 -1.63 -2.35 12.81
C LEU A 51 -2.11 -1.50 11.62
N TYR A 52 -1.24 -1.33 10.61
CA TYR A 52 -1.58 -0.70 9.35
C TYR A 52 -2.77 -1.39 8.67
N LEU A 53 -2.66 -2.71 8.45
CA LEU A 53 -3.68 -3.52 7.79
C LEU A 53 -5.04 -3.41 8.49
N LEU A 54 -5.07 -3.55 9.82
CA LEU A 54 -6.33 -3.44 10.58
C LEU A 54 -6.92 -2.03 10.46
N THR A 55 -6.11 -0.99 10.60
CA THR A 55 -6.58 0.39 10.53
C THR A 55 -7.11 0.73 9.13
N VAL A 56 -6.38 0.35 8.07
CA VAL A 56 -6.81 0.60 6.69
C VAL A 56 -8.07 -0.22 6.34
N THR A 57 -8.21 -1.42 6.91
CA THR A 57 -9.44 -2.23 6.78
C THR A 57 -10.65 -1.48 7.36
N ASP A 58 -10.53 -0.88 8.54
CA ASP A 58 -11.60 -0.09 9.15
C ASP A 58 -11.94 1.15 8.33
N LEU A 59 -10.91 1.83 7.82
CA LEU A 59 -11.07 2.97 6.91
C LEU A 59 -11.83 2.55 5.63
N LEU A 60 -11.45 1.44 5.00
CA LEU A 60 -12.18 0.88 3.86
C LEU A 60 -13.63 0.55 4.21
N GLY A 61 -13.86 -0.04 5.39
CA GLY A 61 -15.20 -0.29 5.91
C GLY A 61 -16.03 0.99 6.00
N ASN A 62 -15.45 2.07 6.55
CA ASN A 62 -16.11 3.38 6.63
C ASN A 62 -16.41 3.97 5.25
N MET A 63 -15.45 3.94 4.32
CA MET A 63 -15.64 4.46 2.96
C MET A 63 -16.71 3.67 2.19
N SER A 64 -16.72 2.34 2.31
CA SER A 64 -17.67 1.45 1.60
C SER A 64 -19.14 1.67 2.00
N ARG A 65 -19.39 2.24 3.19
CA ARG A 65 -20.74 2.58 3.67
C ARG A 65 -21.22 3.97 3.24
N ARG A 66 -20.35 4.81 2.68
CA ARG A 66 -20.73 6.15 2.22
C ARG A 66 -21.60 6.08 0.95
N PRO A 67 -22.44 7.09 0.68
CA PRO A 67 -23.10 7.23 -0.62
C PRO A 67 -22.05 7.47 -1.71
N LEU A 68 -21.85 6.48 -2.60
CA LEU A 68 -20.83 6.49 -3.65
C LEU A 68 -21.47 6.18 -5.02
N PRO A 69 -20.89 6.69 -6.14
CA PRO A 69 -21.17 6.17 -7.47
C PRO A 69 -20.96 4.65 -7.54
N ASN A 70 -21.71 3.95 -8.40
CA ASN A 70 -21.75 2.49 -8.41
C ASN A 70 -20.38 1.82 -8.58
N ASP A 71 -19.54 2.32 -9.48
CA ASP A 71 -18.19 1.79 -9.71
C ASP A 71 -17.28 1.93 -8.49
N LEU A 72 -17.30 3.11 -7.85
CA LEU A 72 -16.58 3.37 -6.61
C LEU A 72 -17.13 2.56 -5.45
N LYS A 73 -18.45 2.39 -5.36
CA LYS A 73 -19.10 1.58 -4.33
C LYS A 73 -18.64 0.13 -4.42
N THR A 74 -18.73 -0.48 -5.61
CA THR A 74 -18.25 -1.85 -5.85
C THR A 74 -16.76 -1.97 -5.52
N PHE A 75 -15.94 -1.05 -6.01
CA PHE A 75 -14.50 -1.05 -5.71
C PHE A 75 -14.23 -1.04 -4.20
N MET A 76 -14.84 -0.11 -3.44
CA MET A 76 -14.60 0.01 -2.00
C MET A 76 -15.11 -1.21 -1.22
N GLN A 77 -16.23 -1.79 -1.62
CA GLN A 77 -16.77 -3.01 -0.99
C GLN A 77 -15.86 -4.22 -1.25
N ASP A 78 -15.42 -4.42 -2.49
CA ASP A 78 -14.52 -5.52 -2.86
C ASP A 78 -13.16 -5.39 -2.14
N ARG A 79 -12.61 -4.17 -2.07
CA ARG A 79 -11.37 -3.91 -1.32
C ARG A 79 -11.56 -4.15 0.17
N TYR A 80 -12.66 -3.68 0.77
CA TYR A 80 -12.96 -3.93 2.18
C TYR A 80 -13.04 -5.42 2.49
N GLN A 81 -13.78 -6.21 1.70
CA GLN A 81 -13.91 -7.66 1.89
C GLN A 81 -12.57 -8.38 1.76
N SER A 82 -11.76 -8.00 0.77
CA SER A 82 -10.42 -8.55 0.57
C SER A 82 -9.51 -8.24 1.77
N TYR A 83 -9.50 -6.99 2.23
CA TYR A 83 -8.70 -6.55 3.38
C TYR A 83 -9.17 -7.19 4.69
N GLN A 84 -10.48 -7.32 4.90
CA GLN A 84 -11.05 -8.01 6.05
C GLN A 84 -10.67 -9.49 6.07
N SER A 85 -10.75 -10.17 4.92
CA SER A 85 -10.36 -11.58 4.81
C SER A 85 -8.87 -11.77 5.10
N PHE A 86 -8.03 -10.88 4.55
CA PHE A 86 -6.59 -10.91 4.80
C PHE A 86 -6.24 -10.57 6.26
N SER A 87 -6.91 -9.59 6.86
CA SER A 87 -6.77 -9.24 8.28
C SER A 87 -7.10 -10.43 9.18
N ASN A 88 -8.21 -11.12 8.93
CA ASN A 88 -8.61 -12.31 9.69
C ASN A 88 -7.57 -13.44 9.55
N TYR A 89 -7.06 -13.66 8.33
CA TYR A 89 -5.99 -14.63 8.08
C TYR A 89 -4.71 -14.30 8.85
N ILE A 90 -4.29 -13.03 8.83
CA ILE A 90 -3.08 -12.57 9.53
C ILE A 90 -3.26 -12.70 11.05
N LEU A 91 -4.40 -12.28 11.61
CA LEU A 91 -4.69 -12.45 13.03
C LEU A 91 -4.64 -13.93 13.46
N ASP A 92 -5.26 -14.84 12.70
CA ASP A 92 -5.18 -16.27 13.02
C ASP A 92 -3.76 -16.83 12.86
N ARG A 93 -3.04 -16.43 11.81
CA ARG A 93 -1.66 -16.89 11.55
C ARG A 93 -0.72 -16.50 12.68
N PHE A 94 -0.82 -15.28 13.19
CA PHE A 94 0.00 -14.79 14.30
C PHE A 94 -0.61 -15.05 15.68
N LYS A 95 -1.77 -15.75 15.75
CA LYS A 95 -2.50 -16.04 16.99
C LYS A 95 -2.79 -14.78 17.83
N LEU A 96 -3.16 -13.71 17.13
CA LEU A 96 -3.49 -12.40 17.68
C LEU A 96 -5.02 -12.20 17.77
N LYS A 97 -5.46 -11.30 18.66
CA LYS A 97 -6.86 -10.86 18.77
C LYS A 97 -6.94 -9.35 18.66
N ALA A 98 -7.88 -8.84 17.85
CA ALA A 98 -8.13 -7.40 17.73
C ALA A 98 -9.09 -6.90 18.83
N PRO A 99 -9.04 -5.60 19.23
CA PRO A 99 -8.05 -4.62 18.79
C PRO A 99 -6.66 -4.90 19.38
N LEU A 100 -5.61 -4.53 18.64
CA LEU A 100 -4.23 -4.67 19.09
C LEU A 100 -3.78 -3.40 19.80
N ASP A 101 -3.14 -3.56 20.95
CA ASP A 101 -2.49 -2.46 21.67
C ASP A 101 -1.03 -2.33 21.19
N ILE A 102 -0.87 -1.86 19.96
CA ILE A 102 0.44 -1.60 19.33
C ILE A 102 0.59 -0.09 19.21
N ARG A 103 1.66 0.45 19.78
CA ARG A 103 2.00 1.85 19.60
C ARG A 103 2.56 2.05 18.19
N PRO A 104 1.93 2.87 17.32
CA PRO A 104 2.45 3.13 16.00
C PRO A 104 3.76 3.93 16.07
N ILE A 105 4.71 3.63 15.18
CA ILE A 105 5.89 4.48 14.98
C ILE A 105 5.49 5.79 14.28
N PRO A 106 6.26 6.89 14.43
CA PRO A 106 5.90 8.18 13.84
C PRO A 106 5.65 8.14 12.32
N ALA A 107 6.40 7.31 11.59
CA ALA A 107 6.19 7.12 10.15
C ALA A 107 4.80 6.52 9.84
N LEU A 108 4.39 5.49 10.59
CA LEU A 108 3.07 4.87 10.44
C LEU A 108 1.95 5.79 10.91
N GLU A 109 2.13 6.52 12.02
CA GLU A 109 1.16 7.53 12.48
C GLU A 109 0.87 8.55 11.38
N ARG A 110 1.93 9.07 10.75
CA ARG A 110 1.81 10.01 9.64
C ARG A 110 1.11 9.37 8.45
N TYR A 111 1.46 8.13 8.12
CA TYR A 111 0.86 7.40 7.02
C TYR A 111 -0.66 7.25 7.19
N LEU A 112 -1.09 6.81 8.37
CA LEU A 112 -2.51 6.62 8.71
C LEU A 112 -3.27 7.97 8.79
N LEU A 113 -2.60 9.03 9.26
CA LEU A 113 -3.18 10.38 9.25
C LEU A 113 -3.44 10.88 7.83
N ASP A 114 -2.54 10.62 6.88
CA ASP A 114 -2.73 11.01 5.49
C ASP A 114 -3.92 10.26 4.87
N TYR A 115 -4.09 8.95 5.15
CA TYR A 115 -5.28 8.20 4.71
C TYR A 115 -6.59 8.81 5.23
N ARG A 116 -6.65 9.13 6.54
CA ARG A 116 -7.82 9.79 7.15
C ARG A 116 -8.09 11.15 6.50
N THR A 117 -7.03 11.94 6.31
CA THR A 117 -7.13 13.27 5.69
C THR A 117 -7.67 13.18 4.26
N ILE A 118 -7.18 12.24 3.46
CA ILE A 118 -7.67 12.01 2.09
C ILE A 118 -9.13 11.56 2.13
N MET A 119 -9.47 10.60 2.99
CA MET A 119 -10.85 10.14 3.15
C MET A 119 -11.83 11.27 3.49
N ASP A 120 -11.43 12.20 4.34
CA ASP A 120 -12.34 13.23 4.85
C ASP A 120 -12.41 14.48 3.97
N LYS A 121 -11.31 14.84 3.31
CA LYS A 121 -11.19 16.11 2.58
C LYS A 121 -11.23 15.97 1.06
N GLU A 122 -11.02 14.77 0.52
CA GLU A 122 -10.95 14.54 -0.93
C GLU A 122 -12.17 13.80 -1.47
N LYS A 123 -12.33 13.83 -2.80
CA LYS A 123 -13.31 12.98 -3.49
C LYS A 123 -12.95 11.49 -3.30
N PRO A 124 -13.93 10.57 -3.18
CA PRO A 124 -13.67 9.15 -2.91
C PRO A 124 -12.71 8.43 -3.86
N ILE A 125 -12.65 8.85 -5.13
CA ILE A 125 -11.66 8.35 -6.10
C ILE A 125 -10.22 8.54 -5.61
N PHE A 126 -9.92 9.61 -4.89
CA PHE A 126 -8.59 9.87 -4.37
C PHE A 126 -8.22 8.97 -3.19
N PHE A 127 -9.21 8.46 -2.45
CA PHE A 127 -8.96 7.39 -1.49
C PHE A 127 -8.56 6.09 -2.21
N ALA A 128 -9.21 5.76 -3.33
CA ALA A 128 -8.77 4.65 -4.17
C ALA A 128 -7.34 4.88 -4.71
N VAL A 129 -7.01 6.09 -5.16
CA VAL A 129 -5.63 6.44 -5.56
C VAL A 129 -4.64 6.23 -4.40
N SER A 130 -5.02 6.57 -3.17
CA SER A 130 -4.13 6.43 -2.01
C SER A 130 -3.79 4.98 -1.64
N LEU A 131 -4.68 4.03 -1.95
CA LEU A 131 -4.47 2.59 -1.70
C LEU A 131 -3.58 1.91 -2.76
N LEU A 132 -3.42 2.54 -3.92
CA LEU A 132 -2.74 1.92 -5.05
C LEU A 132 -1.22 1.72 -4.81
N PRO A 133 -0.47 2.69 -4.23
CA PRO A 133 0.94 2.50 -3.88
C PRO A 133 1.22 1.20 -3.14
N CYS A 134 0.53 0.92 -2.03
CA CYS A 134 0.67 -0.35 -1.29
C CYS A 134 0.42 -1.57 -2.19
N SER A 135 -0.69 -1.55 -2.93
CA SER A 135 -1.12 -2.65 -3.80
C SER A 135 -0.13 -2.98 -4.92
N ARG A 136 0.70 -2.02 -5.35
CA ARG A 136 1.62 -2.15 -6.49
C ARG A 136 3.08 -2.22 -6.07
N LEU A 137 3.49 -1.36 -5.13
CA LEU A 137 4.88 -1.24 -4.68
C LEU A 137 5.36 -2.52 -4.00
N TRP A 138 4.55 -3.14 -3.14
CA TRP A 138 4.94 -4.37 -2.42
C TRP A 138 5.23 -5.53 -3.39
N ILE A 139 4.39 -5.67 -4.43
CA ILE A 139 4.62 -6.65 -5.51
C ILE A 139 5.92 -6.34 -6.25
N TRP A 140 6.14 -5.06 -6.58
CA TRP A 140 7.34 -4.65 -7.30
C TRP A 140 8.61 -4.85 -6.47
N ILE A 141 8.59 -4.52 -5.17
CA ILE A 141 9.72 -4.76 -4.25
C ILE A 141 10.03 -6.25 -4.19
N ALA A 142 9.04 -7.10 -3.91
CA ALA A 142 9.24 -8.53 -3.78
C ALA A 142 9.82 -9.19 -5.07
N ASN A 143 9.49 -8.66 -6.25
CA ASN A 143 10.06 -9.12 -7.51
C ASN A 143 11.42 -8.48 -7.86
N SER A 144 11.79 -7.38 -7.18
CA SER A 144 13.06 -6.67 -7.41
C SER A 144 14.16 -7.12 -6.46
N LEU A 145 13.81 -7.67 -5.29
CA LEU A 145 14.79 -8.25 -4.38
C LEU A 145 15.40 -9.53 -5.00
N GLU A 146 16.69 -9.78 -4.75
CA GLU A 146 17.47 -10.84 -5.41
C GLU A 146 17.66 -12.10 -4.54
N GLU A 147 17.12 -12.11 -3.33
CA GLU A 147 17.26 -13.21 -2.37
C GLU A 147 16.58 -14.51 -2.84
N SER A 148 17.18 -15.63 -2.44
CA SER A 148 16.76 -16.99 -2.80
C SER A 148 16.14 -17.74 -1.62
N TYR A 149 15.70 -18.98 -1.84
CA TYR A 149 14.95 -19.79 -0.86
C TYR A 149 15.66 -20.02 0.48
N CYS A 150 17.00 -19.89 0.53
CA CYS A 150 17.78 -20.04 1.77
C CYS A 150 17.77 -18.78 2.65
N ASN A 151 17.27 -17.65 2.16
CA ASN A 151 17.19 -16.41 2.92
C ASN A 151 16.09 -16.51 3.99
N ALA A 152 16.39 -16.08 5.22
CA ALA A 152 15.46 -16.10 6.36
C ALA A 152 14.12 -15.38 6.08
N TYR A 153 14.14 -14.39 5.21
CA TYR A 153 13.00 -13.53 4.84
C TYR A 153 12.36 -13.91 3.51
N PHE A 154 12.78 -15.00 2.85
CA PHE A 154 12.23 -15.43 1.57
C PHE A 154 10.70 -15.66 1.60
N VAL A 155 10.16 -16.06 2.76
CA VAL A 155 8.71 -16.23 2.95
C VAL A 155 7.95 -14.91 2.75
N TRP A 156 8.52 -13.78 3.17
CA TRP A 156 7.93 -12.46 2.94
C TRP A 156 7.86 -12.14 1.45
N LYS A 157 8.95 -12.35 0.71
CA LYS A 157 8.99 -12.19 -0.74
C LYS A 157 7.98 -13.07 -1.46
N LYS A 158 7.93 -14.36 -1.11
CA LYS A 158 6.95 -15.31 -1.67
C LYS A 158 5.51 -14.89 -1.42
N GLY A 159 5.23 -14.30 -0.26
CA GLY A 159 3.90 -13.78 0.07
C GLY A 159 3.49 -12.58 -0.77
N ASN A 160 4.44 -11.79 -1.28
CA ASN A 160 4.19 -10.50 -1.92
C ASN A 160 4.43 -10.48 -3.44
N MET A 161 5.12 -11.46 -4.02
CA MET A 161 5.50 -11.45 -5.44
C MET A 161 4.32 -11.57 -6.43
N HIS A 162 3.10 -11.82 -5.96
CA HIS A 162 1.93 -12.05 -6.80
C HIS A 162 0.81 -11.04 -6.55
N GLY A 163 0.12 -10.65 -7.63
CA GLY A 163 -1.05 -9.79 -7.58
C GLY A 163 -1.34 -9.19 -8.95
N ASN A 164 -2.55 -8.65 -9.13
CA ASN A 164 -2.97 -8.03 -10.38
C ASN A 164 -3.73 -6.71 -10.09
N PRO A 165 -3.10 -5.72 -9.42
CA PRO A 165 -3.77 -4.47 -9.05
C PRO A 165 -4.39 -3.76 -10.27
N GLU A 166 -3.80 -3.85 -11.45
CA GLU A 166 -4.32 -3.27 -12.68
C GLU A 166 -5.77 -3.72 -12.99
N LYS A 167 -6.16 -4.95 -12.64
CA LYS A 167 -7.53 -5.46 -12.86
C LYS A 167 -8.58 -4.66 -12.07
N HIS A 168 -8.20 -4.08 -10.94
CA HIS A 168 -9.11 -3.36 -10.05
C HIS A 168 -9.03 -1.85 -10.22
N TYR A 169 -7.83 -1.32 -10.49
CA TYR A 169 -7.59 0.11 -10.51
C TYR A 169 -7.68 0.72 -11.90
N LYS A 170 -7.23 0.02 -12.96
CA LYS A 170 -7.01 0.63 -14.28
C LYS A 170 -8.27 1.25 -14.88
N VAL A 171 -9.35 0.48 -14.95
CA VAL A 171 -10.63 0.96 -15.48
C VAL A 171 -11.22 2.04 -14.57
N LEU A 172 -11.17 1.85 -13.25
CA LEU A 172 -11.70 2.81 -12.28
C LEU A 172 -11.02 4.19 -12.41
N LEU A 173 -9.68 4.23 -12.41
CA LEU A 173 -8.91 5.47 -12.50
C LEU A 173 -9.14 6.16 -13.85
N ASN A 174 -9.04 5.40 -14.95
CA ASN A 174 -9.25 5.93 -16.30
C ASN A 174 -10.67 6.48 -16.48
N ASN A 175 -11.67 5.94 -15.78
CA ASN A 175 -13.05 6.41 -15.83
C ASN A 175 -13.34 7.63 -14.94
N ASN A 176 -12.62 7.81 -13.84
CA ASN A 176 -12.95 8.87 -12.87
C ASN A 176 -12.03 10.10 -12.96
N LEU A 177 -10.82 9.97 -13.50
CA LEU A 177 -9.82 11.04 -13.56
C LEU A 177 -9.71 11.61 -14.98
N LYS A 178 -10.65 12.48 -15.38
CA LYS A 178 -10.77 12.94 -16.77
C LYS A 178 -10.03 14.24 -17.09
N THR A 179 -9.75 15.06 -16.08
CA THR A 179 -9.15 16.39 -16.29
C THR A 179 -7.68 16.42 -15.87
N PRO A 180 -6.86 17.30 -16.48
CA PRO A 180 -5.46 17.47 -16.07
C PRO A 180 -5.28 17.79 -14.58
N ASN A 181 -6.19 18.58 -13.99
CA ASN A 181 -6.14 18.91 -12.56
C ASN A 181 -6.41 17.68 -11.67
N GLN A 182 -7.35 16.81 -12.05
CA GLN A 182 -7.60 15.56 -11.34
C GLN A 182 -6.40 14.62 -11.42
N ILE A 183 -5.79 14.49 -12.60
CA ILE A 183 -4.61 13.64 -12.81
C ILE A 183 -3.43 14.18 -12.00
N LYS A 184 -3.19 15.50 -12.03
CA LYS A 184 -2.16 16.15 -11.21
C LYS A 184 -2.39 15.88 -9.71
N ARG A 185 -3.63 16.02 -9.22
CA ARG A 185 -3.96 15.74 -7.82
C ARG A 185 -3.78 14.26 -7.47
N ALA A 186 -4.19 13.36 -8.36
CA ALA A 186 -3.98 11.92 -8.19
C ALA A 186 -2.49 11.60 -8.10
N ASN A 187 -1.65 12.19 -8.95
CA ASN A 187 -0.20 12.00 -8.90
C ASN A 187 0.41 12.50 -7.58
N GLN A 188 -0.05 13.64 -7.06
CA GLN A 188 0.39 14.15 -5.76
C GLN A 188 0.03 13.18 -4.62
N ILE A 189 -1.20 12.66 -4.61
CA ILE A 189 -1.65 11.72 -3.57
C ILE A 189 -0.91 10.39 -3.69
N PHE A 190 -0.77 9.88 -4.91
CA PHE A 190 -0.01 8.67 -5.19
C PHE A 190 1.43 8.81 -4.69
N ARG A 191 2.12 9.90 -5.06
CA ARG A 191 3.49 10.18 -4.60
C ARG A 191 3.59 10.28 -3.09
N GLN A 192 2.67 11.00 -2.44
CA GLN A 192 2.64 11.12 -0.98
C GLN A 192 2.59 9.75 -0.31
N GLN A 193 1.78 8.84 -0.85
CA GLN A 193 1.58 7.51 -0.30
C GLN A 193 2.77 6.58 -0.62
N MET A 194 3.40 6.71 -1.80
CA MET A 194 4.70 6.07 -2.08
C MET A 194 5.80 6.53 -1.10
N GLN A 195 5.82 7.83 -0.77
CA GLN A 195 6.78 8.36 0.20
C GLN A 195 6.50 7.83 1.62
N ASN A 196 5.23 7.67 1.98
CA ASN A 196 4.88 7.08 3.27
C ASN A 196 5.31 5.60 3.37
N GLU A 197 5.17 4.82 2.29
CA GLU A 197 5.73 3.45 2.21
C GLU A 197 7.24 3.45 2.37
N GLN A 198 7.95 4.32 1.64
CA GLN A 198 9.40 4.46 1.75
C GLN A 198 9.82 4.83 3.18
N ASN A 199 9.13 5.80 3.80
CA ASN A 199 9.40 6.25 5.16
C ASN A 199 9.12 5.13 6.17
N PHE A 200 8.09 4.31 5.93
CA PHE A 200 7.74 3.19 6.78
C PHE A 200 8.87 2.14 6.78
N PHE A 201 9.33 1.71 5.61
CA PHE A 201 10.49 0.80 5.52
C PHE A 201 11.77 1.42 6.09
N ALA A 202 12.03 2.70 5.79
CA ALA A 202 13.21 3.40 6.30
C ALA A 202 13.22 3.52 7.83
N ALA A 203 12.06 3.76 8.46
CA ALA A 203 11.93 3.86 9.91
C ALA A 203 11.86 2.49 10.62
N SER A 204 11.80 1.39 9.87
CA SER A 204 11.72 0.03 10.41
C SER A 204 13.08 -0.57 10.77
N LEU A 205 14.16 0.18 10.51
CA LEU A 205 15.49 -0.09 11.02
C LEU A 205 16.15 1.25 11.35
N VAL A 206 16.51 1.46 12.62
CA VAL A 206 17.29 2.61 13.06
C VAL A 206 18.64 2.09 13.52
N GLU A 207 19.67 2.37 12.71
CA GLU A 207 21.08 2.09 13.06
C GLU A 207 21.60 3.04 14.15
#